data_AF-A0A841E2R5-F1
#
_entry.id   AF-A0A841E2R5-F1
#
_cell.length_a   1.000
_cell.length_b   1.000
_cell.length_c   1.000
_cell.angle_alpha   90.00
_cell.angle_beta   90.00
_cell.angle_gamma   90.00
#
_symmetry.space_group_name_H-M   'P 1'
#
loop_
_entity.id
_entity.type
_entity.pdbx_description
1 polymer ?
#
loop_
_entity_poly.entity_id
_entity_poly.type
_entity_poly.pdbx_seq_one_letter_code
_entity_poly.pdbx_strand_id
1 'polypeptide(L)'
;MTLAQGGSSTVVCEAGSSRAKVKAYTSASVKVSITPYAGQDAGAGNPPFTPVQMAKKVYARSPMKVVPDRPYPTKVARTAVGLVGESWIVHAVVQHEDVVVVVDYTASPVDADVAQKAAVALADRAIWESK
;
A
#
# COMPACT_ATOMS: atom_id res chain seq x y z
N MET A 1 1.58 -2.01 -19.77
CA MET A 1 0.82 -2.10 -18.52
C MET A 1 0.02 -3.38 -18.61
N THR A 2 0.37 -4.39 -17.82
CA THR A 2 -0.28 -5.70 -17.88
C THR A 2 -1.05 -5.86 -16.58
N LEU A 3 -2.38 -5.84 -16.65
CA LEU A 3 -3.23 -6.17 -15.50
C LEU A 3 -3.28 -7.68 -15.37
N ALA A 4 -2.75 -8.22 -14.28
CA ALA A 4 -2.86 -9.62 -13.93
C ALA A 4 -3.81 -9.77 -12.74
N GLN A 5 -5.01 -10.30 -12.98
CA GLN A 5 -5.97 -10.66 -11.95
C GLN A 5 -5.63 -12.06 -11.43
N GLY A 6 -4.93 -12.12 -10.30
CA GLY A 6 -4.78 -13.36 -9.52
C GLY A 6 -6.03 -13.56 -8.65
N GLY A 7 -6.60 -14.76 -8.63
CA GLY A 7 -7.90 -15.10 -8.04
C GLY A 7 -8.27 -14.42 -6.72
N SER A 8 -9.57 -14.16 -6.57
CA SER A 8 -10.24 -13.42 -5.48
C SER A 8 -9.75 -11.97 -5.29
N SER A 9 -10.10 -11.16 -6.30
CA SER A 9 -10.30 -9.69 -6.29
C SER A 9 -9.14 -8.74 -5.97
N THR A 10 -7.92 -9.20 -5.67
CA THR A 10 -6.81 -8.26 -5.44
C THR A 10 -6.27 -7.68 -6.76
N VAL A 11 -6.30 -6.36 -6.88
CA VAL A 11 -5.71 -5.61 -8.01
C VAL A 11 -4.33 -5.12 -7.59
N VAL A 12 -3.31 -5.45 -8.39
CA VAL A 12 -1.93 -5.00 -8.15
C VAL A 12 -1.46 -4.12 -9.30
N CYS A 13 -1.00 -2.92 -8.97
CA CYS A 13 -0.40 -1.97 -9.90
C CYS A 13 1.06 -1.72 -9.50
N GLU A 14 1.96 -1.85 -10.46
CA GLU A 14 3.39 -1.61 -10.25
C GLU A 14 3.90 -0.59 -11.27
N ALA A 15 4.65 0.40 -10.78
CA ALA A 15 5.33 1.37 -11.61
C ALA A 15 6.73 1.60 -11.04
N GLY A 16 7.71 1.75 -11.93
CA GLY A 16 9.09 1.97 -11.54
C GLY A 16 9.83 2.77 -12.58
N SER A 17 10.70 3.65 -12.13
CA SER A 17 11.63 4.39 -12.95
C SER A 17 13.04 4.15 -12.41
N SER A 18 13.83 3.47 -13.21
CA SER A 18 15.28 3.40 -13.08
C SER A 18 15.87 3.62 -14.47
N ARG A 19 16.67 4.68 -14.66
CA ARG A 19 17.39 4.86 -15.92
C ARG A 19 18.59 3.92 -15.93
N ALA A 20 18.39 2.67 -16.35
CA ALA A 20 19.48 1.69 -16.51
C ALA A 20 20.58 2.13 -17.52
N LYS A 21 20.33 3.16 -18.34
CA LYS A 21 21.25 3.65 -19.39
C LYS A 21 22.06 4.90 -19.04
N VAL A 22 21.79 5.57 -17.92
CA VAL A 22 22.54 6.76 -17.48
C VAL A 22 22.79 6.58 -15.98
N LYS A 23 24.01 6.82 -15.49
CA LYS A 23 24.33 6.88 -14.05
C LYS A 23 23.50 7.97 -13.37
N ALA A 24 22.21 7.73 -13.17
CA ALA A 24 21.32 8.57 -12.40
C ALA A 24 21.33 8.01 -10.98
N TYR A 25 21.74 8.85 -10.03
CA TYR A 25 21.71 8.55 -8.59
C TYR A 25 20.26 8.47 -8.04
N THR A 26 19.26 8.66 -8.90
CA THR A 26 17.84 8.75 -8.54
C THR A 26 17.04 7.58 -9.09
N SER A 27 16.20 6.97 -8.26
CA SER A 27 15.24 5.92 -8.64
C SER A 27 13.98 6.03 -7.81
N ALA A 28 12.86 5.55 -8.36
CA ALA A 28 11.63 5.39 -7.61
C ALA A 28 10.85 4.18 -8.14
N SER A 29 10.27 3.40 -7.24
CA SER A 29 9.31 2.35 -7.55
C SER A 29 8.14 2.40 -6.57
N VAL A 30 6.99 2.00 -7.07
CA VAL A 30 5.75 1.87 -6.33
C VAL A 30 5.06 0.58 -6.72
N LYS A 31 4.56 -0.12 -5.71
CA LYS A 31 3.61 -1.21 -5.84
C LYS A 31 2.39 -0.88 -5.01
N VAL A 32 1.22 -0.89 -5.62
CA VAL A 32 -0.07 -0.67 -4.97
C VAL A 32 -0.87 -1.96 -5.10
N SER A 33 -1.27 -2.54 -3.97
CA SER A 33 -2.17 -3.69 -3.92
C SER A 33 -3.49 -3.26 -3.29
N ILE A 34 -4.58 -3.41 -4.02
CA ILE A 34 -5.94 -3.08 -3.59
C ILE A 34 -6.69 -4.39 -3.41
N THR A 35 -7.10 -4.70 -2.20
CA THR A 35 -7.90 -5.89 -1.89
C THR A 35 -9.27 -5.46 -1.40
N PRO A 36 -10.30 -5.52 -2.25
CA PRO A 36 -11.68 -5.38 -1.83
C PRO A 36 -12.15 -6.68 -1.17
N TYR A 37 -12.94 -6.55 -0.11
CA TYR A 37 -13.60 -7.64 0.59
C TYR A 37 -15.13 -7.58 0.41
N ALA A 38 -15.70 -6.65 -0.37
CA ALA A 38 -17.08 -6.74 -0.84
C ALA A 38 -17.18 -7.68 -2.03
N GLY A 39 -17.95 -8.75 -1.88
CA GLY A 39 -18.26 -9.69 -2.95
C GLY A 39 -19.12 -10.86 -2.47
N GLN A 40 -19.75 -11.58 -3.41
CA GLN A 40 -20.55 -12.77 -3.13
C GLN A 40 -19.77 -13.91 -2.46
N ASP A 41 -18.44 -13.83 -2.32
CA ASP A 41 -17.62 -14.87 -1.67
C ASP A 41 -16.97 -14.40 -0.35
N ALA A 42 -16.93 -13.10 -0.09
CA ALA A 42 -16.26 -12.54 1.07
C ALA A 42 -17.26 -12.39 2.24
N GLY A 43 -17.62 -13.53 2.82
CA GLY A 43 -18.59 -13.65 3.91
C GLY A 43 -19.84 -14.45 3.55
N ALA A 44 -20.06 -14.80 2.28
CA ALA A 44 -21.09 -15.78 1.94
C ALA A 44 -20.67 -17.16 2.44
N GLY A 45 -21.42 -17.65 3.44
CA GLY A 45 -21.19 -18.97 4.03
C GLY A 45 -20.25 -19.00 5.23
N ASN A 46 -19.65 -17.88 5.65
CA ASN A 46 -18.82 -17.80 6.87
C ASN A 46 -19.28 -16.71 7.84
N PRO A 47 -20.49 -16.82 8.45
CA PRO A 47 -20.73 -16.17 9.74
C PRO A 47 -19.61 -16.62 10.70
N PRO A 48 -18.88 -15.70 11.37
CA PRO A 48 -19.39 -14.41 11.86
C PRO A 48 -18.79 -13.14 11.22
N PHE A 49 -18.06 -13.19 10.10
CA PHE A 49 -17.31 -12.02 9.61
C PHE A 49 -17.93 -11.39 8.35
N THR A 50 -18.43 -10.15 8.47
CA THR A 50 -18.79 -9.30 7.33
C THR A 50 -17.54 -8.85 6.55
N PRO A 51 -17.67 -8.44 5.27
CA PRO A 51 -16.59 -7.83 4.48
C PRO A 51 -15.71 -6.82 5.25
N VAL A 52 -16.37 -5.88 5.94
CA VAL A 52 -15.70 -4.84 6.73
C VAL A 52 -14.92 -5.43 7.90
N GLN A 53 -15.46 -6.46 8.57
CA GLN A 53 -14.75 -7.14 9.64
C GLN A 53 -13.54 -7.92 9.13
N MET A 54 -13.61 -8.46 7.91
CA MET A 54 -12.46 -9.12 7.27
C MET A 54 -11.36 -8.10 6.94
N ALA A 55 -11.70 -7.00 6.28
CA ALA A 55 -10.77 -5.90 5.99
C ALA A 55 -10.09 -5.38 7.28
N LYS A 56 -10.88 -5.13 8.32
CA LYS A 56 -10.38 -4.72 9.64
C LYS A 56 -9.44 -5.75 10.25
N LYS A 57 -9.76 -7.05 10.15
CA LYS A 57 -8.91 -8.13 10.67
C LYS A 57 -7.58 -8.21 9.95
N VAL A 58 -7.57 -8.06 8.62
CA VAL A 58 -6.33 -8.02 7.82
C VAL A 58 -5.48 -6.81 8.18
N TYR A 59 -6.09 -5.63 8.25
CA TYR A 59 -5.42 -4.42 8.73
C TYR A 59 -4.84 -4.60 10.14
N ALA A 60 -5.61 -5.18 11.07
CA ALA A 60 -5.19 -5.39 12.45
C ALA A 60 -3.99 -6.33 12.57
N ARG A 61 -3.91 -7.38 11.75
CA ARG A 61 -2.80 -8.35 11.72
C ARG A 61 -1.48 -7.77 11.23
N SER A 62 -1.50 -6.65 10.50
CA SER A 62 -0.27 -5.98 10.10
C SER A 62 0.53 -5.54 11.34
N PRO A 63 1.82 -5.92 11.46
CA PRO A 63 2.67 -5.57 12.60
C PRO A 63 3.13 -4.10 12.58
N MET A 64 2.75 -3.34 11.56
CA MET A 64 3.17 -1.95 11.36
C MET A 64 2.53 -0.98 12.37
N LYS A 65 3.20 0.16 12.57
CA LYS A 65 2.78 1.17 13.55
C LYS A 65 1.62 1.99 13.00
N VAL A 66 0.61 2.23 13.83
CA VAL A 66 -0.53 3.10 13.48
C VAL A 66 -0.05 4.54 13.36
N VAL A 67 -0.54 5.23 12.34
CA VAL A 67 -0.35 6.68 12.16
C VAL A 67 -1.60 7.38 12.72
N PRO A 68 -1.49 8.17 13.80
CA PRO A 68 -2.62 8.90 14.38
C PRO A 68 -3.09 10.05 13.46
N ASP A 69 -4.27 10.60 13.76
CA ASP A 69 -4.81 11.81 13.11
C ASP A 69 -4.99 11.71 11.58
N ARG A 70 -5.45 10.54 11.13
CA ARG A 70 -5.67 10.22 9.71
C ARG A 70 -7.15 10.00 9.42
N PRO A 71 -7.64 10.37 8.22
CA PRO A 71 -9.04 10.15 7.83
C PRO A 71 -9.39 8.66 7.72
N TYR A 72 -8.40 7.83 7.37
CA TYR A 72 -8.52 6.38 7.26
C TYR A 72 -7.52 5.69 8.20
N PRO A 73 -7.89 4.59 8.87
CA PRO A 73 -6.97 3.74 9.60
C PRO A 73 -5.71 3.44 8.76
N THR A 74 -4.57 3.97 9.19
CA THR A 74 -3.31 3.93 8.45
C THR A 74 -2.23 3.29 9.34
N LYS A 75 -1.46 2.35 8.79
CA LYS A 75 -0.24 1.83 9.39
C LYS A 75 0.93 2.03 8.46
N VAL A 76 2.09 2.39 8.99
CA VAL A 76 3.30 2.61 8.21
C VAL A 76 4.51 1.92 8.85
N ALA A 77 5.38 1.37 8.00
CA ALA A 77 6.75 1.03 8.33
C ALA A 77 7.71 1.71 7.34
N ARG A 78 8.89 2.07 7.83
CA ARG A 78 9.95 2.71 7.04
C ARG A 78 11.26 1.99 7.31
N THR A 79 12.00 1.73 6.24
CA THR A 79 13.31 1.10 6.28
C THR A 79 14.27 1.94 5.46
N ALA A 80 15.34 2.44 6.09
CA ALA A 80 16.42 3.12 5.38
C ALA A 80 17.22 2.09 4.58
N VAL A 81 17.55 2.41 3.33
CA VAL A 81 18.38 1.59 2.44
C VAL A 81 19.38 2.49 1.69
N GLY A 82 20.33 1.88 0.99
CA GLY A 82 21.36 2.61 0.23
C GLY A 82 22.55 3.05 1.09
N LEU A 83 23.52 3.72 0.44
CA LEU A 83 24.68 4.29 1.12
C LEU A 83 24.22 5.56 1.86
N VAL A 84 24.51 5.66 3.16
CA VAL A 84 24.24 6.84 4.00
C VAL A 84 22.75 7.14 4.30
N GLY A 85 21.83 6.21 4.05
CA GLY A 85 20.42 6.37 4.46
C GLY A 85 19.63 7.40 3.64
N GLU A 86 20.09 7.68 2.42
CA GLU A 86 19.44 8.60 1.49
C GLU A 86 18.28 7.94 0.73
N SER A 87 18.10 6.62 0.85
CA SER A 87 17.03 5.88 0.20
C SER A 87 16.08 5.28 1.23
N TRP A 88 14.79 5.23 0.90
CA TRP A 88 13.77 4.73 1.82
C TRP A 88 12.85 3.75 1.13
N ILE A 89 12.60 2.63 1.81
CA ILE A 89 11.49 1.72 1.54
C ILE A 89 10.41 2.04 2.56
N VAL A 90 9.22 2.37 2.09
CA VAL A 90 8.06 2.68 2.90
C VAL A 90 6.95 1.70 2.56
N HIS A 91 6.40 1.07 3.59
CA HIS A 91 5.22 0.23 3.49
C HIS A 91 4.08 0.97 4.18
N ALA A 92 3.02 1.28 3.45
CA ALA A 92 1.80 1.88 3.99
C ALA A 92 0.62 0.90 3.81
N VAL A 93 -0.16 0.72 4.86
CA VAL A 93 -1.41 -0.05 4.81
C VAL A 93 -2.53 0.86 5.27
N VAL A 94 -3.52 1.05 4.41
CA VAL A 94 -4.69 1.86 4.69
C VAL A 94 -5.93 1.00 4.52
N GLN A 95 -6.84 1.09 5.47
CA GLN A 95 -8.11 0.38 5.42
C GLN A 95 -9.25 1.38 5.38
N HIS A 96 -10.21 1.14 4.49
CA HIS A 96 -11.46 1.90 4.44
C HIS A 96 -12.61 0.95 4.14
N GLU A 97 -13.60 0.89 5.03
CA GLU A 97 -14.73 -0.05 4.93
C GLU A 97 -14.24 -1.50 4.70
N ASP A 98 -14.62 -2.10 3.58
CA ASP A 98 -14.27 -3.44 3.14
C ASP A 98 -13.04 -3.47 2.24
N VAL A 99 -12.31 -2.38 2.05
CA VAL A 99 -11.11 -2.34 1.19
C VAL A 99 -9.86 -2.17 2.04
N VAL A 100 -8.81 -2.93 1.70
CA VAL A 100 -7.45 -2.73 2.22
C VAL A 100 -6.53 -2.39 1.06
N VAL A 101 -5.79 -1.29 1.19
CA VAL A 101 -4.75 -0.88 0.26
C VAL A 101 -3.39 -1.03 0.92
N VAL A 102 -2.47 -1.65 0.21
CA VAL A 102 -1.06 -1.76 0.59
C VAL A 102 -0.23 -1.03 -0.46
N VAL A 103 0.61 -0.10 -0.03
CA VAL A 103 1.56 0.61 -0.89
C VAL A 103 2.97 0.32 -0.42
N ASP A 104 3.77 -0.27 -1.30
CA ASP A 104 5.20 -0.40 -1.15
C ASP A 104 5.86 0.65 -2.03
N TYR A 105 6.50 1.64 -1.42
CA TYR A 105 7.16 2.74 -2.10
C TYR A 105 8.66 2.69 -1.80
N THR A 106 9.48 2.68 -2.83
CA THR A 106 10.94 2.80 -2.70
C THR A 106 11.41 3.99 -3.50
N ALA A 107 12.21 4.87 -2.91
CA ALA A 107 12.81 5.97 -3.65
C ALA A 107 14.20 6.33 -3.12
N SER A 108 15.00 6.92 -4.01
CA SER A 108 16.36 7.37 -3.78
C SER A 108 16.69 8.56 -4.69
N PRO A 109 17.45 9.57 -4.22
CA PRO A 109 17.51 10.00 -2.82
C PRO A 109 16.18 10.66 -2.42
N VAL A 110 15.74 10.48 -1.17
CA VAL A 110 14.51 11.10 -0.65
C VAL A 110 14.54 11.19 0.87
N ASP A 111 13.93 12.21 1.46
CA ASP A 111 13.73 12.27 2.90
C ASP A 111 12.69 11.24 3.38
N ALA A 112 12.90 10.67 4.56
CA ALA A 112 12.02 9.67 5.16
C ALA A 112 10.56 10.12 5.26
N ASP A 113 10.35 11.40 5.62
CA ASP A 113 9.02 11.97 5.79
C ASP A 113 8.33 12.25 4.45
N VAL A 114 9.11 12.61 3.42
CA VAL A 114 8.61 12.81 2.07
C VAL A 114 8.20 11.46 1.46
N ALA A 115 9.04 10.44 1.60
CA ALA A 115 8.72 9.08 1.16
C ALA A 115 7.47 8.54 1.85
N GLN A 116 7.33 8.79 3.16
CA GLN A 116 6.12 8.43 3.90
C GLN A 116 4.88 9.13 3.37
N LYS A 117 4.94 10.46 3.23
CA LYS A 117 3.81 11.25 2.71
C LYS A 117 3.41 10.78 1.32
N ALA A 118 4.37 10.45 0.46
CA ALA A 118 4.11 9.93 -0.88
C ALA A 118 3.37 8.58 -0.84
N ALA A 119 3.88 7.59 -0.08
CA ALA A 119 3.26 6.27 0.04
C ALA A 119 1.82 6.36 0.59
N VAL A 120 1.63 7.23 1.57
CA VAL A 120 0.33 7.46 2.22
C VAL A 120 -0.65 8.17 1.27
N ALA A 121 -0.22 9.19 0.53
CA ALA A 121 -1.06 9.87 -0.45
C ALA A 121 -1.47 8.95 -1.60
N LEU A 122 -0.57 8.06 -2.05
CA LEU A 122 -0.87 7.03 -3.03
C LEU A 122 -1.92 6.04 -2.52
N ALA A 123 -1.83 5.63 -1.25
CA ALA A 123 -2.81 4.75 -0.64
C ALA A 123 -4.19 5.41 -0.53
N ASP A 124 -4.24 6.68 -0.10
CA ASP A 124 -5.48 7.46 -0.01
C ASP A 124 -6.13 7.64 -1.40
N ARG A 125 -5.32 7.91 -2.42
CA ARG A 125 -5.82 8.04 -3.79
C ARG A 125 -6.35 6.71 -4.31
N ALA A 126 -5.66 5.61 -4.06
CA ALA A 126 -6.11 4.28 -4.46
C ALA A 126 -7.44 3.90 -3.79
N ILE A 127 -7.63 4.25 -2.51
CA ILE A 127 -8.93 4.09 -1.83
C ILE A 127 -10.02 4.90 -2.53
N TRP A 128 -9.75 6.17 -2.85
CA TRP A 128 -10.73 7.03 -3.53
C TRP A 128 -11.13 6.50 -4.92
N GLU A 129 -10.17 6.01 -5.70
CA GLU A 129 -10.42 5.45 -7.05
C GLU A 129 -11.10 4.07 -7.01
N SER A 130 -10.99 3.35 -5.89
CA SER A 130 -11.58 2.01 -5.73
C SER A 130 -13.07 2.01 -5.38
N LYS A 131 -13.63 3.19 -5.07
CA LYS A 131 -15.06 3.41 -4.81
C LYS A 131 -15.79 3.87 -6.05
#